data_AF-A0A383BXI4-F1
#
_entry.id   AF-A0A383BXI4-F1
#
_cell.length_a   1.000
_cell.length_b   1.000
_cell.length_c   1.000
_cell.angle_alpha   90.00
_cell.angle_beta   90.00
_cell.angle_gamma   90.00
#
_symmetry.space_group_name_H-M   'P 1'
#
loop_
_entity.id
_entity.type
_entity.pdbx_description
1 polymer ?
#
loop_
_entity_poly.entity_id
_entity_poly.type
_entity_poly.pdbx_seq_one_letter_code
_entity_poly.pdbx_strand_id
1 'polypeptide(L)'
;MADSGTFIEITPTFDVVWKYVSPVSQNGILFQGETPVLNTVARCYRYAPNYPGLIDQDLTPGGPIEQYLINGDVETTNTTEYHIFTNYPNPFNPTTTLRYTLPEDALVHITIYDIVGRVIKTLINDRQTAGYRSIQWNATNNTGQPVSAGLYLYTIQAGQF
;
A
#
# COMPACT_ATOMS: atom_id res chain seq x y z
N MET A 1 37.15 -9.17 -7.77
CA MET A 1 36.88 -7.88 -8.42
C MET A 1 35.43 -7.58 -8.13
N ALA A 2 35.20 -6.49 -7.40
CA ALA A 2 33.98 -6.24 -6.64
C ALA A 2 33.16 -5.17 -7.35
N ASP A 3 31.98 -5.54 -7.84
CA ASP A 3 31.03 -4.58 -8.41
C ASP A 3 29.85 -4.37 -7.46
N SER A 4 29.98 -3.28 -6.68
CA SER A 4 28.92 -2.37 -6.24
C SER A 4 27.55 -2.95 -5.83
N GLY A 5 27.29 -3.16 -4.54
CA GLY A 5 25.99 -3.01 -3.84
C GLY A 5 24.71 -3.43 -4.57
N THR A 6 24.80 -4.45 -5.41
CA THR A 6 23.79 -4.87 -6.37
C THR A 6 23.46 -6.33 -6.10
N PHE A 7 22.19 -6.62 -5.90
CA PHE A 7 21.71 -8.00 -5.79
C PHE A 7 20.83 -8.33 -7.00
N ILE A 8 20.97 -9.54 -7.56
CA ILE A 8 20.20 -10.01 -8.71
C ILE A 8 19.39 -11.24 -8.30
N GLU A 9 18.07 -11.17 -8.44
CA GLU A 9 17.16 -12.30 -8.20
C GLU A 9 16.57 -12.80 -9.51
N ILE A 10 16.52 -14.13 -9.66
CA ILE A 10 16.06 -14.78 -10.87
C ILE A 10 15.08 -15.87 -10.49
N THR A 11 13.93 -15.84 -11.13
CA THR A 11 12.91 -16.85 -10.88
C THR A 11 13.42 -18.24 -11.30
N PRO A 12 12.96 -19.33 -10.66
CA PRO A 12 13.33 -20.69 -11.07
C PRO A 12 12.99 -21.02 -12.55
N THR A 13 12.09 -20.24 -13.15
CA THR A 13 11.69 -20.35 -14.56
C THR A 13 12.54 -19.51 -15.52
N PHE A 14 13.51 -18.74 -15.02
CA PHE A 14 14.36 -17.81 -15.78
C PHE A 14 13.62 -16.69 -16.51
N ASP A 15 12.38 -16.36 -16.15
CA ASP A 15 11.57 -15.39 -16.90
C ASP A 15 11.72 -13.94 -16.40
N VAL A 16 12.19 -13.75 -15.17
CA VAL A 16 12.25 -12.43 -14.52
C VAL A 16 13.58 -12.25 -13.81
N VAL A 17 14.22 -11.11 -14.07
CA VAL A 17 15.42 -10.67 -13.35
C VAL A 17 15.13 -9.37 -12.60
N TRP A 18 15.30 -9.38 -11.28
CA TRP A 18 15.24 -8.19 -10.45
C TRP A 18 16.64 -7.73 -10.07
N LYS A 19 16.95 -6.46 -10.29
CA LYS A 19 18.20 -5.84 -9.83
C LYS A 19 17.90 -4.88 -8.69
N TYR A 20 18.34 -5.22 -7.48
CA TYR A 20 18.22 -4.38 -6.31
C TYR A 20 19.48 -3.55 -6.16
N VAL A 21 19.33 -2.23 -6.01
CA VAL A 21 20.43 -1.31 -5.73
C VAL A 21 20.30 -0.83 -4.29
N SER A 22 21.28 -1.24 -3.48
CA SER A 22 21.57 -0.88 -2.08
C SER A 22 20.74 -1.54 -0.96
N PRO A 23 21.07 -2.78 -0.56
CA PRO A 23 20.98 -3.22 0.84
C PRO A 23 22.30 -2.95 1.58
N VAL A 24 22.22 -2.29 2.75
CA VAL A 24 23.34 -2.16 3.68
C VAL A 24 23.30 -3.30 4.70
N SER A 25 24.47 -3.80 5.10
CA SER A 25 24.67 -4.62 6.29
C SER A 25 25.04 -3.72 7.48
N GLN A 26 25.09 -4.27 8.69
CA GLN A 26 25.57 -3.54 9.88
C GLN A 26 26.99 -2.96 9.70
N ASN A 27 27.75 -3.47 8.72
CA ASN A 27 29.14 -3.10 8.44
C ASN A 27 29.34 -2.40 7.08
N GLY A 28 28.28 -1.99 6.38
CA GLY A 28 28.38 -1.24 5.11
C GLY A 28 27.69 -1.92 3.94
N ILE A 29 28.36 -2.04 2.79
CA ILE A 29 27.79 -2.65 1.57
C ILE A 29 27.52 -4.14 1.84
N LEU A 30 26.32 -4.62 1.50
CA LEU A 30 25.96 -6.03 1.63
C LEU A 30 26.59 -6.87 0.51
N PHE A 31 27.17 -8.01 0.87
CA PHE A 31 27.68 -9.01 -0.08
C PHE A 31 26.68 -10.15 -0.28
N GLN A 32 26.79 -10.84 -1.43
CA GLN A 32 25.92 -11.96 -1.75
C GLN A 32 26.05 -13.08 -0.68
N GLY A 33 24.92 -13.48 -0.10
CA GLY A 33 24.86 -14.48 0.97
C GLY A 33 24.85 -13.89 2.40
N GLU A 34 25.02 -12.59 2.57
CA GLU A 34 24.88 -11.93 3.87
C GLU A 34 23.41 -11.57 4.19
N THR A 35 23.05 -11.60 5.48
CA THR A 35 21.71 -11.23 5.94
C THR A 35 21.56 -9.70 5.96
N PRO A 36 20.55 -9.12 5.27
CA PRO A 36 20.33 -7.69 5.29
C PRO A 36 19.88 -7.22 6.68
N VAL A 37 20.25 -5.99 7.02
CA VAL A 37 19.84 -5.33 8.26
C VAL A 37 19.07 -4.07 7.91
N LEU A 38 17.92 -3.86 8.54
CA LEU A 38 17.03 -2.69 8.49
C LEU A 38 17.39 -1.66 7.41
N ASN A 39 16.80 -1.85 6.23
CA ASN A 39 17.01 -0.96 5.09
C ASN A 39 15.66 -0.38 4.67
N THR A 40 15.49 0.94 4.76
CA THR A 40 14.20 1.60 4.58
C THR A 40 13.92 1.99 3.13
N VAL A 41 14.90 1.90 2.23
CA VAL A 41 14.75 2.24 0.81
C VAL A 41 15.62 1.33 -0.04
N ALA A 42 15.02 0.60 -0.98
CA ALA A 42 15.72 -0.08 -2.06
C ALA A 42 15.14 0.39 -3.41
N ARG A 43 15.99 0.49 -4.44
CA ARG A 43 15.51 0.65 -5.82
C ARG A 43 15.56 -0.70 -6.51
N CYS A 44 14.43 -1.12 -7.07
CA CYS A 44 14.33 -2.36 -7.81
C CYS A 44 13.99 -2.09 -9.27
N TYR A 45 14.73 -2.72 -10.18
CA TYR A 45 14.48 -2.65 -11.62
C TYR A 45 14.18 -4.05 -12.16
N ARG A 46 13.11 -4.17 -12.96
CA ARG A 46 12.74 -5.40 -13.66
C ARG A 46 13.39 -5.44 -15.04
N TYR A 47 14.13 -6.49 -15.33
CA TYR A 47 14.76 -6.72 -16.63
C TYR A 47 14.31 -8.03 -17.24
N ALA A 48 14.32 -8.06 -18.57
CA ALA A 48 14.27 -9.33 -19.30
C ALA A 48 15.59 -10.08 -19.11
N PRO A 49 15.60 -11.43 -19.12
CA PRO A 49 16.81 -12.24 -18.92
C PRO A 49 17.91 -11.97 -19.95
N ASN A 50 17.54 -11.51 -21.15
CA ASN A 50 18.45 -11.15 -22.23
C ASN A 50 18.81 -9.65 -22.26
N TYR A 51 18.54 -8.90 -21.18
CA TYR A 51 18.88 -7.48 -21.13
C TYR A 51 20.40 -7.28 -21.28
N PRO A 52 20.87 -6.43 -22.21
CA PRO A 52 22.30 -6.29 -22.51
C PRO A 52 23.17 -5.91 -21.29
N GLY A 53 22.59 -5.21 -20.31
CA GLY A 53 23.30 -4.87 -19.06
C GLY A 53 23.47 -6.02 -18.06
N LEU A 54 23.06 -7.25 -18.40
CA LEU A 54 23.21 -8.46 -17.59
C LEU A 54 24.16 -9.50 -18.19
N ILE A 55 24.76 -9.22 -19.35
CA ILE A 55 25.52 -10.20 -20.16
C ILE A 55 26.72 -10.82 -19.41
N ASP A 56 27.28 -10.14 -18.41
CA ASP A 56 28.43 -10.61 -17.63
C ASP A 56 28.09 -10.84 -16.13
N GLN A 57 26.80 -10.92 -15.78
CA GLN A 57 26.35 -11.14 -14.41
C GLN A 57 26.09 -12.63 -14.15
N ASP A 58 26.26 -13.08 -12.90
CA ASP A 58 25.83 -14.42 -12.49
C ASP A 58 24.30 -14.47 -12.47
N LEU A 59 23.73 -15.33 -13.30
CA LEU A 59 22.30 -15.50 -13.48
C LEU A 59 21.78 -16.85 -12.94
N THR A 60 22.51 -17.48 -12.02
CA THR A 60 22.09 -18.75 -11.43
C THR A 60 20.79 -18.56 -10.61
N PRO A 61 19.68 -19.26 -10.92
CA PRO A 61 18.43 -19.12 -10.18
C PRO A 61 18.58 -19.55 -8.73
N GLY A 62 18.07 -18.72 -7.82
CA GLY A 62 17.93 -19.02 -6.41
C GLY A 62 16.46 -19.25 -6.03
N GLY A 63 16.23 -19.69 -4.79
CA GLY A 63 14.90 -19.55 -4.19
C GLY A 63 14.52 -18.07 -4.12
N PRO A 64 13.23 -17.72 -4.22
CA PRO A 64 12.81 -16.33 -4.16
C PRO A 64 13.19 -15.74 -2.78
N ILE A 65 13.84 -14.58 -2.78
CA ILE A 65 14.13 -13.85 -1.53
C ILE A 65 12.83 -13.29 -0.98
N GLU A 66 11.93 -12.86 -1.88
CA GLU A 66 10.58 -12.49 -1.56
C GLU A 66 9.64 -13.56 -2.09
N GLN A 67 9.12 -14.40 -1.17
CA GLN A 67 8.01 -15.29 -1.51
C GLN A 67 6.87 -14.42 -2.06
N TYR A 68 6.53 -14.65 -3.33
CA TYR A 68 5.62 -13.87 -4.14
C TYR A 68 4.43 -13.34 -3.33
N LEU A 69 4.49 -12.06 -2.92
CA LEU A 69 3.31 -11.30 -2.50
C LEU A 69 2.50 -11.01 -3.76
N ILE A 70 1.78 -12.02 -4.26
CA ILE A 70 0.72 -11.76 -5.24
C ILE A 70 -0.42 -11.18 -4.41
N ASN A 71 -0.43 -9.86 -4.34
CA ASN A 71 -1.58 -8.99 -4.64
C ASN A 71 -1.38 -7.64 -3.94
N GLY A 72 -0.72 -6.70 -4.63
CA GLY A 72 -1.11 -5.29 -4.64
C GLY A 72 -1.04 -4.42 -3.38
N ASP A 73 -0.81 -4.92 -2.17
CA ASP A 73 -1.08 -4.13 -0.95
C ASP A 73 -0.07 -4.41 0.19
N VAL A 74 1.20 -4.01 0.04
CA VAL A 74 2.02 -3.69 1.23
C VAL A 74 2.39 -2.22 1.18
N GLU A 75 1.36 -1.39 1.33
CA GLU A 75 1.55 -0.20 2.15
C GLU A 75 1.67 -0.68 3.59
N THR A 76 2.88 -1.01 4.02
CA THR A 76 3.27 -0.87 5.44
C THR A 76 3.23 0.63 5.75
N THR A 77 2.01 1.18 5.79
CA THR A 77 1.77 2.39 6.55
C THR A 77 2.19 2.02 7.97
N ASN A 78 3.30 2.59 8.43
CA ASN A 78 3.52 2.72 9.86
C ASN A 78 2.26 3.40 10.38
N THR A 79 1.33 2.62 10.93
CA THR A 79 0.04 3.07 11.47
C THR A 79 0.29 3.75 12.81
N THR A 80 1.19 4.72 12.81
CA THR A 80 1.53 5.60 13.93
C THR A 80 1.00 7.01 13.71
N GLU A 81 0.33 7.26 12.58
CA GLU A 81 -0.27 8.56 12.24
C GLU A 81 -1.71 8.42 11.72
N TYR A 82 -2.48 9.48 11.90
CA TYR A 82 -3.79 9.63 11.27
C TYR A 82 -3.60 9.95 9.78
N HIS A 83 -4.14 9.11 8.92
CA HIS A 83 -4.10 9.33 7.47
C HIS A 83 -5.44 8.98 6.84
N ILE A 84 -5.87 9.80 5.87
CA ILE A 84 -7.05 9.55 5.05
C ILE A 84 -6.55 9.32 3.62
N PHE A 85 -6.87 8.17 3.06
CA PHE A 85 -6.54 7.89 1.66
C PHE A 85 -7.65 8.40 0.75
N THR A 86 -7.27 8.65 -0.50
CA THR A 86 -8.24 8.91 -1.57
C THR A 86 -9.23 7.74 -1.67
N ASN A 87 -10.51 8.10 -1.68
CA ASN A 87 -11.57 7.13 -1.89
C ASN A 87 -11.43 6.48 -3.27
N TYR A 88 -11.65 5.17 -3.35
CA TYR A 88 -11.56 4.44 -4.61
C TYR A 88 -12.71 3.45 -4.76
N PRO A 89 -13.35 3.39 -5.94
CA PRO A 89 -13.16 4.28 -7.10
C PRO A 89 -13.66 5.72 -6.85
N ASN A 90 -13.08 6.69 -7.55
CA ASN A 90 -13.58 8.08 -7.66
C ASN A 90 -13.24 8.62 -9.06
N PRO A 91 -14.22 8.89 -9.96
CA PRO A 91 -15.67 8.76 -9.77
C PRO A 91 -16.13 7.33 -9.48
N PHE A 92 -17.24 7.16 -8.74
CA PHE A 92 -17.71 5.86 -8.25
C PHE A 92 -19.10 5.49 -8.81
N ASN A 93 -19.40 4.20 -8.92
CA ASN A 93 -20.71 3.72 -9.40
C ASN A 93 -21.06 2.30 -8.89
N PRO A 94 -22.07 2.14 -8.02
CA PRO A 94 -22.54 3.08 -7.00
C PRO A 94 -21.68 2.99 -5.73
N THR A 95 -20.59 2.23 -5.76
CA THR A 95 -19.79 1.93 -4.56
C THR A 95 -18.42 2.60 -4.58
N THR A 96 -18.01 3.17 -3.46
CA THR A 96 -16.66 3.66 -3.21
C THR A 96 -16.18 3.19 -1.84
N THR A 97 -14.88 2.99 -1.70
CA THR A 97 -14.25 2.59 -0.44
C THR A 97 -13.50 3.76 0.15
N LEU A 98 -13.86 4.13 1.38
CA LEU A 98 -13.16 5.10 2.21
C LEU A 98 -12.14 4.35 3.05
N ARG A 99 -10.88 4.77 3.00
CA ARG A 99 -9.78 4.13 3.70
C ARG A 99 -9.10 5.14 4.60
N TYR A 100 -8.71 4.72 5.79
CA TYR A 100 -8.04 5.57 6.77
C TYR A 100 -7.16 4.75 7.73
N THR A 101 -6.18 5.39 8.36
CA THR A 101 -5.38 4.79 9.44
C THR A 101 -5.66 5.46 10.77
N LEU A 102 -5.55 4.67 11.83
CA LEU A 102 -5.63 5.13 13.21
C LEU A 102 -4.33 4.76 13.95
N PRO A 103 -3.65 5.70 14.62
CA PRO A 103 -2.48 5.40 15.45
C PRO A 103 -2.84 4.68 16.76
N GLU A 104 -4.05 4.91 17.26
CA GLU A 104 -4.56 4.37 18.51
C GLU A 104 -6.06 4.09 18.42
N ASP A 105 -6.59 3.36 19.41
CA ASP A 105 -8.02 3.08 19.51
C ASP A 105 -8.82 4.37 19.74
N ALA A 106 -9.65 4.76 18.77
CA ALA A 106 -10.36 6.03 18.78
C ALA A 106 -11.84 5.87 18.46
N LEU A 107 -12.67 6.81 18.93
CA LEU A 107 -14.04 6.95 18.45
C LEU A 107 -13.97 7.54 17.04
N VAL A 108 -14.54 6.82 16.06
CA VAL A 108 -14.54 7.24 14.65
C VAL A 108 -15.94 7.61 14.23
N HIS A 109 -16.07 8.78 13.61
CA HIS A 109 -17.31 9.28 13.04
C HIS A 109 -17.12 9.56 11.55
N ILE A 110 -17.82 8.83 10.69
CA ILE A 110 -17.76 9.01 9.23
C ILE A 110 -19.14 9.36 8.73
N THR A 111 -19.24 10.54 8.11
CA THR A 111 -20.50 11.07 7.61
C THR A 111 -20.35 11.53 6.17
N ILE A 112 -21.34 11.17 5.35
CA ILE A 112 -21.51 11.57 3.96
C ILE A 112 -22.49 12.74 3.90
N TYR A 113 -22.12 13.76 3.13
CA TYR A 113 -22.89 14.97 2.90
C TYR A 113 -23.16 15.16 1.41
N ASP A 114 -24.24 15.85 1.08
CA ASP A 114 -24.41 16.42 -0.26
C ASP A 114 -23.62 17.73 -0.40
N ILE A 115 -23.67 18.32 -1.60
CA ILE A 115 -22.94 19.56 -1.91
C ILE A 115 -23.40 20.78 -1.12
N VAL A 116 -24.61 20.74 -0.52
CA VAL A 116 -25.12 21.81 0.33
C VAL A 116 -24.88 21.54 1.83
N GLY A 117 -24.16 20.46 2.16
CA GLY A 117 -23.79 20.11 3.54
C GLY A 117 -24.88 19.37 4.31
N ARG A 118 -25.94 18.86 3.66
CA ARG A 118 -26.94 18.02 4.33
C ARG A 118 -26.39 16.62 4.54
N VAL A 119 -26.57 16.09 5.74
CA VAL A 119 -26.18 14.71 6.09
C VAL A 119 -27.03 13.73 5.28
N ILE A 120 -26.36 12.91 4.49
CA ILE A 120 -26.96 11.84 3.68
C ILE A 120 -26.91 10.52 4.43
N LYS A 121 -25.75 10.19 4.99
CA LYS A 121 -25.51 8.94 5.69
C LYS A 121 -24.43 9.07 6.73
N THR A 122 -24.63 8.48 7.90
CA THR A 122 -23.56 8.21 8.86
C THR A 122 -23.14 6.75 8.65
N LEU A 123 -21.91 6.54 8.19
CA LEU A 123 -21.38 5.20 7.90
C LEU A 123 -20.88 4.50 9.16
N ILE A 124 -20.28 5.25 10.06
CA ILE A 124 -19.81 4.74 11.34
C ILE A 124 -19.90 5.84 12.40
N ASN A 125 -20.21 5.43 13.62
CA ASN A 125 -20.19 6.26 14.82
C ASN A 125 -19.86 5.38 16.02
N ASP A 126 -18.68 4.76 16.00
CA ASP A 126 -18.30 3.75 16.98
C ASP A 126 -16.78 3.73 17.21
N ARG A 127 -16.34 3.08 18.28
CA ARG A 127 -14.93 2.90 18.61
C ARG A 127 -14.30 1.93 17.62
N GLN A 128 -13.17 2.32 17.06
CA GLN A 128 -12.38 1.51 16.13
C GLN A 128 -11.01 1.27 16.74
N THR A 129 -10.46 0.08 16.54
CA THR A 129 -9.11 -0.23 17.02
C THR A 129 -8.06 0.39 16.10
N ALA A 130 -6.84 0.58 16.63
CA ALA A 130 -5.70 1.09 15.88
C ALA A 130 -5.43 0.29 14.59
N GLY A 131 -4.73 0.89 13.64
CA GLY A 131 -4.35 0.29 12.38
C GLY A 131 -5.13 0.80 11.17
N TYR A 132 -4.93 0.12 10.05
CA TYR A 132 -5.62 0.41 8.79
C TYR A 132 -7.09 -0.02 8.84
N ARG A 133 -7.97 0.86 8.34
CA ARG A 133 -9.41 0.67 8.29
C ARG A 133 -9.94 0.98 6.90
N SER A 134 -10.98 0.26 6.51
CA SER A 134 -11.71 0.53 5.29
C SER A 134 -13.21 0.35 5.50
N ILE A 135 -13.99 1.21 4.88
CA ILE A 135 -15.45 1.15 4.90
C ILE A 135 -16.00 1.46 3.51
N GLN A 136 -16.98 0.69 3.07
CA GLN A 136 -17.60 0.85 1.77
C GLN A 136 -18.90 1.64 1.91
N TRP A 137 -19.08 2.63 1.03
CA TRP A 137 -20.37 3.28 0.83
C TRP A 137 -20.95 2.87 -0.52
N ASN A 138 -22.24 2.55 -0.54
CA ASN A 138 -22.97 2.02 -1.70
C ASN A 138 -24.01 3.00 -2.27
N ALA A 139 -23.74 4.32 -2.20
CA ALA A 139 -24.65 5.37 -2.63
C ALA A 139 -26.05 5.28 -2.00
N THR A 140 -26.16 4.93 -0.73
CA THR A 140 -27.44 4.93 0.00
C THR A 140 -27.48 5.98 1.10
N ASN A 141 -28.68 6.39 1.49
CA ASN A 141 -28.92 7.24 2.66
C ASN A 141 -29.09 6.41 3.96
N ASN A 142 -29.42 7.07 5.07
CA ASN A 142 -29.70 6.43 6.35
C ASN A 142 -30.92 5.47 6.34
N THR A 143 -31.88 5.67 5.43
CA THR A 143 -33.03 4.75 5.27
C THR A 143 -32.75 3.61 4.29
N GLY A 144 -31.50 3.46 3.83
CA GLY A 144 -31.09 2.43 2.87
C GLY A 144 -31.54 2.68 1.42
N GLN A 145 -32.11 3.85 1.12
CA GLN A 145 -32.55 4.20 -0.23
C GLN A 145 -31.37 4.73 -1.06
N PRO A 146 -31.28 4.39 -2.36
CA PRO A 146 -30.28 4.98 -3.25
C PRO A 146 -30.39 6.49 -3.32
N VAL A 147 -29.25 7.16 -3.38
CA VAL A 147 -29.17 8.62 -3.57
C VAL A 147 -28.99 8.96 -5.04
N SER A 148 -29.35 10.17 -5.44
CA SER A 148 -29.21 10.63 -6.82
C SER A 148 -27.75 10.71 -7.25
N ALA A 149 -27.47 10.62 -8.56
CA ALA A 149 -26.13 10.90 -9.07
C ALA A 149 -25.75 12.36 -8.76
N GLY A 150 -24.52 12.59 -8.30
CA GLY A 150 -24.06 13.92 -7.91
C GLY A 150 -22.72 13.89 -7.18
N LEU A 151 -22.29 15.09 -6.77
CA LEU A 151 -21.11 15.24 -5.92
C LEU A 151 -21.49 15.08 -4.46
N TYR A 152 -20.72 14.27 -3.75
CA TYR A 152 -20.85 14.03 -2.32
C TYR A 152 -19.53 14.31 -1.64
N LEU A 153 -19.62 14.81 -0.42
CA LEU A 153 -18.48 15.06 0.46
C LEU A 153 -18.52 14.04 1.60
N TYR A 154 -17.37 13.67 2.13
CA TYR A 154 -17.30 12.86 3.33
C TYR A 154 -16.35 13.50 4.34
N THR A 155 -16.63 13.29 5.61
CA THR A 155 -15.72 13.60 6.70
C THR A 155 -15.40 12.33 7.46
N ILE A 156 -14.16 12.21 7.92
CA ILE A 156 -13.71 11.19 8.86
C ILE A 156 -13.15 11.94 10.05
N GLN A 157 -13.77 11.77 11.21
CA GLN A 157 -13.32 12.34 12.48
C GLN A 157 -12.87 11.19 13.37
N ALA A 158 -11.74 11.36 14.07
CA ALA A 158 -11.17 10.33 14.91
C ALA A 158 -10.62 10.94 16.20
N GLY A 159 -11.14 10.51 17.34
CA GLY A 159 -10.71 11.03 18.64
C GLY A 159 -11.17 12.48 18.86
N GLN A 160 -10.23 13.40 19.09
CA GLN A 160 -10.49 14.83 19.32
C GLN A 160 -10.26 15.70 18.06
N PHE A 161 -10.06 15.08 16.89
CA PHE A 161 -9.67 15.74 15.64
C PHE A 161 -10.69 15.52 14.52
#